data_AF-A0A4Y2UYB4-F1
#
_entry.id   AF-A0A4Y2UYB4-F1
#
_cell.length_a   1.000
_cell.length_b   1.000
_cell.length_c   1.000
_cell.angle_alpha   90.00
_cell.angle_beta   90.00
_cell.angle_gamma   90.00
#
_symmetry.space_group_name_H-M   'P 1'
#
loop_
_entity.id
_entity.type
_entity.pdbx_description
1 polymer ?
#
loop_
_entity_poly.entity_id
_entity_poly.type
_entity_poly.pdbx_seq_one_letter_code
_entity_poly.pdbx_strand_id
1 'polypeptide(L)'
;MEWRITFIVILSAILFLDSTSNSHSLSHKHRNQVSDDAKLVLKHSVRVGEMCTCDQPKLQVVRVRDHYPGRSYLPHCTVFHKCGEHSGCCATEALKCVAAEELKP
;
A
#
# COMPACT_ATOMS: atom_id res chain seq x y z
N MET A 1 55.82 8.03 -36.35
CA MET A 1 54.47 7.49 -36.03
C MET A 1 54.32 7.10 -34.56
N GLU A 2 55.40 7.00 -33.78
CA GLU A 2 55.39 6.51 -32.39
C GLU A 2 54.87 7.52 -31.34
N TRP A 3 54.97 8.83 -31.60
CA TRP A 3 54.41 9.87 -30.73
C TRP A 3 52.89 9.84 -30.62
N ARG A 4 52.19 9.28 -31.62
CA ARG A 4 50.72 9.20 -31.59
C ARG A 4 50.24 8.09 -30.64
N ILE A 5 51.00 7.00 -30.56
CA ILE A 5 50.66 5.85 -29.70
C ILE A 5 50.89 6.23 -28.24
N THR A 6 51.99 6.90 -27.92
CA THR A 6 52.26 7.38 -26.56
C THR A 6 51.24 8.41 -26.10
N PHE A 7 50.82 9.35 -26.96
CA PHE A 7 49.73 10.28 -26.64
C PHE A 7 48.39 9.59 -26.38
N ILE A 8 48.03 8.58 -27.17
CA ILE A 8 46.79 7.83 -26.98
C ILE A 8 46.81 7.05 -25.66
N VAL A 9 47.94 6.40 -25.33
CA VAL A 9 48.10 5.67 -24.07
C VAL A 9 48.04 6.62 -22.87
N ILE A 10 48.70 7.77 -22.94
CA ILE A 10 48.67 8.78 -21.86
C ILE A 10 47.26 9.37 -21.69
N LEU A 11 46.58 9.73 -22.78
CA LEU A 11 45.20 10.23 -22.73
C LEU A 11 44.22 9.18 -22.18
N SER A 12 44.38 7.91 -22.55
CA SER A 12 43.57 6.84 -21.98
C SER A 12 43.82 6.69 -20.48
N ALA A 13 45.08 6.71 -20.03
CA ALA A 13 45.42 6.59 -18.62
C ALA A 13 44.84 7.74 -17.78
N ILE A 14 44.83 8.96 -18.32
CA ILE A 14 44.21 10.13 -17.67
C ILE A 14 42.69 9.95 -17.56
N LEU A 15 42.02 9.46 -18.62
CA LEU A 15 40.57 9.20 -18.59
C LEU A 15 40.18 8.04 -17.66
N PHE A 16 41.07 7.09 -17.40
CA PHE A 16 40.80 5.98 -16.48
C PHE A 16 41.05 6.32 -15.00
N LEU A 17 41.79 7.40 -14.69
CA LEU A 17 42.12 7.79 -13.32
C LEU A 17 40.98 8.53 -12.58
N ASP A 18 39.97 9.05 -13.28
CA ASP A 18 38.83 9.75 -12.67
C ASP A 18 37.67 8.82 -12.25
N SER A 19 37.78 7.49 -12.44
CA SER A 19 36.66 6.56 -12.27
C SER A 19 36.48 5.98 -10.85
N THR A 20 37.26 6.41 -9.87
CA THR A 20 37.25 5.83 -8.51
C THR A 20 37.13 6.87 -7.40
N SER A 21 36.14 7.77 -7.46
CA SER A 21 35.78 8.53 -6.24
C SER A 21 34.35 9.11 -6.26
N ASN A 22 33.32 8.26 -6.22
CA ASN A 22 31.99 8.71 -5.76
C ASN A 22 31.15 7.65 -5.03
N SER A 23 31.76 6.53 -4.63
CA SER A 23 31.03 5.38 -4.08
C SER A 23 30.60 5.54 -2.61
N HIS A 24 31.18 6.49 -1.87
CA HIS A 24 30.89 6.67 -0.43
C HIS A 24 29.71 7.62 -0.13
N SER A 25 29.32 8.49 -1.05
CA SER A 25 28.22 9.45 -0.90
C SER A 25 26.83 8.83 -1.16
N LEU A 26 26.75 7.86 -2.09
CA LEU A 26 25.54 7.08 -2.37
C LEU A 26 25.13 6.18 -1.18
N SER A 27 26.08 5.60 -0.46
CA SER A 27 25.81 4.67 0.65
C SER A 27 25.09 5.34 1.82
N HIS A 28 25.53 6.53 2.24
CA HIS A 28 24.88 7.28 3.32
C HIS A 28 23.51 7.82 2.93
N LYS A 29 23.38 8.34 1.70
CA LYS A 29 22.09 8.84 1.19
C LYS A 29 21.07 7.71 1.08
N HIS A 30 21.47 6.55 0.55
CA HIS A 30 20.61 5.37 0.45
C HIS A 30 20.19 4.84 1.83
N ARG A 31 21.11 4.79 2.80
CA ARG A 31 20.79 4.34 4.16
C ARG A 31 19.82 5.28 4.88
N ASN A 32 19.97 6.59 4.71
CA ASN A 32 19.04 7.57 5.28
C ASN A 32 17.67 7.47 4.62
N GLN A 33 17.62 7.32 3.30
CA GLN A 33 16.38 7.18 2.54
C GLN A 33 15.61 5.91 2.94
N VAL A 34 16.29 4.77 3.09
CA VAL A 34 15.67 3.52 3.59
C VAL A 34 15.08 3.70 5.00
N SER A 35 15.74 4.46 5.87
CA SER A 35 15.24 4.76 7.22
C SER A 35 13.99 5.64 7.20
N ASP A 36 13.95 6.65 6.32
CA ASP A 36 12.80 7.53 6.17
C ASP A 36 11.60 6.79 5.58
N ASP A 37 11.83 5.93 4.58
CA ASP A 37 10.80 5.09 3.99
C ASP A 37 10.21 4.11 5.03
N ALA A 38 11.05 3.48 5.85
CA ALA A 38 10.58 2.60 6.92
C ALA A 38 9.67 3.34 7.93
N LYS A 39 10.02 4.59 8.26
CA LYS A 39 9.20 5.44 9.14
C LYS A 39 7.86 5.81 8.48
N LEU A 40 7.84 6.06 7.17
CA LEU A 40 6.62 6.35 6.43
C LEU A 40 5.71 5.12 6.35
N VAL A 41 6.26 3.93 6.08
CA VAL A 41 5.52 2.66 6.07
C VAL A 41 4.90 2.38 7.43
N LEU A 42 5.66 2.54 8.53
CA LEU A 42 5.13 2.34 9.88
C LEU A 42 4.00 3.33 10.21
N LYS A 43 4.17 4.62 9.88
CA LYS A 43 3.11 5.61 10.08
C LYS A 43 1.86 5.30 9.27
N HIS A 44 2.04 4.80 8.05
CA HIS A 44 0.94 4.39 7.19
C HIS A 44 0.20 3.19 7.77
N SER A 45 0.91 2.16 8.24
CA SER A 45 0.28 0.97 8.81
C SER A 45 -0.53 1.29 10.07
N VAL A 46 -0.02 2.15 10.96
CA VAL A 46 -0.76 2.61 12.15
C VAL A 46 -2.03 3.36 11.72
N ARG A 47 -1.92 4.32 10.80
CA ARG A 47 -3.08 5.10 10.33
C ARG A 47 -4.15 4.21 9.70
N VAL A 48 -3.75 3.26 8.85
CA VAL A 48 -4.68 2.34 8.20
C VAL A 48 -5.32 1.42 9.24
N GLY A 49 -4.56 0.93 10.22
CA GLY A 49 -5.09 0.14 11.33
C GLY A 49 -6.19 0.89 12.08
N GLU A 50 -5.93 2.13 12.48
CA GLU A 50 -6.90 2.96 13.20
C GLU A 50 -8.16 3.27 12.37
N MET A 51 -7.99 3.62 11.09
CA MET A 51 -9.11 4.07 10.25
C MET A 51 -9.96 2.92 9.69
N CYS A 52 -9.35 1.76 9.47
CA CYS A 52 -9.99 0.63 8.81
C CYS A 52 -10.34 -0.50 9.77
N THR A 53 -10.33 -0.31 11.09
CA THR A 53 -10.69 -1.38 12.04
C THR A 53 -12.15 -1.81 11.87
N CYS A 54 -12.41 -3.12 11.95
CA CYS A 54 -13.74 -3.70 12.10
C CYS A 54 -14.35 -3.28 13.45
N ASP A 55 -15.09 -2.18 13.46
CA ASP A 55 -15.69 -1.61 14.67
C ASP A 55 -17.16 -1.20 14.42
N GLN A 56 -17.40 -0.32 13.46
CA GLN A 56 -18.74 0.19 13.16
C GLN A 56 -19.34 -0.42 11.87
N PRO A 57 -20.64 -0.78 11.88
CA PRO A 57 -21.30 -1.26 10.69
C PRO A 57 -21.35 -0.16 9.62
N LYS A 58 -21.17 -0.54 8.35
CA LYS A 58 -21.19 0.40 7.23
C LYS A 58 -22.50 0.33 6.49
N LEU A 59 -22.86 1.46 5.90
CA LEU A 59 -24.05 1.61 5.08
C LEU A 59 -23.91 0.77 3.80
N GLN A 60 -24.83 -0.16 3.59
CA GLN A 60 -24.87 -1.04 2.42
C GLN A 60 -26.26 -1.02 1.80
N VAL A 61 -26.29 -0.87 0.47
CA VAL A 61 -27.51 -1.00 -0.32
C VAL A 61 -27.76 -2.48 -0.59
N VAL A 62 -28.91 -2.98 -0.15
CA VAL A 62 -29.31 -4.36 -0.32
C VAL A 62 -30.51 -4.43 -1.25
N ARG A 63 -30.44 -5.27 -2.29
CA ARG A 63 -31.58 -5.52 -3.17
C ARG A 63 -32.58 -6.41 -2.45
N VAL A 64 -33.84 -5.96 -2.42
CA VAL A 64 -34.92 -6.67 -1.71
C VAL A 64 -35.19 -8.02 -2.38
N ARG A 65 -35.10 -8.09 -3.71
CA ARG A 65 -35.34 -9.31 -4.50
C ARG A 65 -34.39 -10.46 -4.15
N ASP A 66 -33.16 -10.18 -3.72
CA ASP A 66 -32.17 -11.20 -3.36
C ASP A 66 -32.58 -11.95 -2.07
N HIS A 67 -33.43 -11.32 -1.24
CA HIS A 67 -33.89 -11.88 0.05
C HIS A 67 -35.35 -12.33 -0.01
N TYR A 68 -36.17 -11.65 -0.82
CA TYR A 68 -37.60 -11.93 -0.99
C TYR A 68 -37.93 -12.17 -2.47
N PRO A 69 -37.57 -13.35 -3.02
CA PRO A 69 -37.84 -13.66 -4.42
C PRO A 69 -39.35 -13.79 -4.68
N GLY A 70 -39.76 -13.53 -5.93
CA GLY A 70 -41.14 -13.72 -6.39
C GLY A 70 -42.09 -12.54 -6.18
N ARG A 71 -41.63 -11.45 -5.55
CA ARG A 71 -42.39 -10.19 -5.45
C ARG A 71 -41.56 -9.03 -5.98
N SER A 72 -42.23 -8.02 -6.53
CA SER A 72 -41.61 -6.75 -6.91
C SER A 72 -41.89 -5.72 -5.83
N TYR A 73 -40.83 -5.14 -5.27
CA TYR A 73 -40.92 -4.11 -4.23
C TYR A 73 -40.51 -2.76 -4.80
N LEU A 74 -41.18 -1.68 -4.38
CA LEU A 74 -40.78 -0.31 -4.66
C LEU A 74 -40.54 0.41 -3.33
N PRO A 75 -39.31 0.91 -3.07
CA PRO A 75 -38.10 0.77 -3.89
C PRO A 75 -37.61 -0.69 -4.01
N HIS A 76 -36.84 -0.99 -5.08
CA HIS A 76 -36.24 -2.32 -5.31
C HIS A 76 -35.08 -2.65 -4.35
N CYS A 77 -34.60 -1.65 -3.62
CA CYS A 77 -33.50 -1.74 -2.68
C CYS A 77 -33.87 -1.08 -1.36
N THR A 78 -33.15 -1.45 -0.31
CA THR A 78 -33.17 -0.80 0.98
C THR A 78 -31.74 -0.61 1.47
N VAL A 79 -31.58 0.17 2.53
CA VAL A 79 -30.29 0.52 3.10
C VAL A 79 -30.19 -0.08 4.51
N PHE A 80 -29.13 -0.83 4.77
CA PHE A 80 -28.84 -1.37 6.09
C PHE A 80 -27.43 -0.99 6.53
N HIS A 81 -27.25 -0.80 7.83
CA HIS A 81 -25.91 -0.78 8.43
C HIS A 81 -25.52 -2.22 8.77
N LYS A 82 -24.50 -2.76 8.12
CA LYS A 82 -24.03 -4.14 8.33
C LYS A 82 -22.52 -4.21 8.46
N CYS A 83 -22.04 -5.15 9.26
CA CYS A 83 -20.66 -5.62 9.21
C CYS A 83 -20.50 -6.60 8.04
N GLY A 84 -19.35 -6.57 7.38
CA GLY A 84 -19.02 -7.44 6.27
C GLY A 84 -17.63 -7.13 5.70
N GLU A 85 -17.35 -7.58 4.49
CA GLU A 85 -16.03 -7.46 3.86
C GLU A 85 -15.55 -6.00 3.71
N HIS A 86 -16.48 -5.07 3.57
CA HIS A 86 -16.18 -3.65 3.41
C HIS A 86 -16.37 -2.81 4.68
N SER A 87 -16.65 -3.43 5.84
CA SER A 87 -16.83 -2.67 7.08
C SER A 87 -15.53 -2.39 7.82
N GLY A 88 -14.50 -3.22 7.61
CA GLY A 88 -13.17 -3.03 8.18
C GLY A 88 -12.31 -4.29 8.10
N CYS A 89 -11.06 -4.15 8.53
CA CYS A 89 -10.05 -5.19 8.64
C CYS A 89 -10.03 -5.79 10.04
N CYS A 90 -9.66 -7.07 10.11
CA CYS A 90 -9.41 -7.78 11.34
C CYS A 90 -7.90 -7.91 11.62
N ALA A 91 -7.53 -8.40 12.81
CA ALA A 91 -6.13 -8.58 13.20
C ALA A 91 -5.37 -9.60 12.33
N THR A 92 -6.07 -10.56 11.71
CA THR A 92 -5.49 -11.57 10.82
C THR A 92 -6.43 -11.85 9.65
N GLU A 93 -5.88 -12.35 8.54
CA GLU A 93 -6.63 -12.70 7.32
C GLU A 93 -7.59 -13.88 7.51
N ALA A 94 -7.38 -14.69 8.55
CA ALA A 94 -8.26 -15.81 8.88
C ALA A 94 -9.58 -15.35 9.54
N LEU A 95 -9.64 -14.11 10.02
CA LEU A 95 -10.80 -13.54 10.69
C LEU A 95 -11.66 -12.76 9.69
N LYS A 96 -12.97 -12.75 9.96
CA LYS A 96 -13.96 -12.00 9.16
C LYS A 96 -14.73 -11.06 10.05
N CYS A 97 -14.97 -9.85 9.55
CA CYS A 97 -15.79 -8.86 10.23
C CYS A 97 -17.27 -9.27 10.13
N VAL A 98 -17.90 -9.56 11.27
CA VAL A 98 -19.30 -10.00 11.38
C VAL A 98 -20.02 -9.17 12.44
N ALA A 99 -21.36 -9.16 12.41
CA ALA A 99 -22.15 -8.48 13.42
C ALA A 99 -22.02 -9.21 14.76
N ALA A 100 -21.77 -8.47 15.84
CA ALA A 100 -21.79 -9.02 17.20
C ALA A 100 -23.24 -9.25 17.67
N GLU A 101 -24.17 -8.41 17.23
CA GLU A 101 -25.60 -8.51 17.52
C GLU A 101 -26.39 -8.10 16.27
N GLU A 102 -27.39 -8.91 15.90
CA GLU A 102 -28.31 -8.58 14.83
C GLU A 102 -29.59 -7.97 15.43
N LEU A 103 -29.86 -6.71 15.13
CA LEU A 103 -31.16 -6.10 15.40
C LEU A 103 -32.21 -6.80 14.55
N LYS A 104 -33.03 -7.62 15.21
CA LYS A 104 -34.20 -8.23 14.58
C LYS A 104 -35.29 -7.15 14.48
N PRO A 105 -35.77 -6.82 13.26
CA PRO A 105 -36.86 -5.87 13.07
C PRO A 105 -38.19 -6.42 13.60
#